data_AF-A0A7Y4IHT7-F1
#
_entry.id   AF-A0A7Y4IHT7-F1
#
_cell.length_a   1.000
_cell.length_b   1.000
_cell.length_c   1.000
_cell.angle_alpha   90.00
_cell.angle_beta   90.00
_cell.angle_gamma   90.00
#
_symmetry.space_group_name_H-M   'P 1'
#
loop_
_entity.id
_entity.type
_entity.pdbx_description
1 polymer ?
#
loop_
_entity_poly.entity_id
_entity_poly.type
_entity_poly.pdbx_seq_one_letter_code
_entity_poly.pdbx_strand_id
1 'polypeptide(L)'
;MRSTIHIAVATLVACCAAGCGNLENAPFRVGTVHGQLTESDPSVAMVSLVGQPGVSSHVDADGRFTLENVPTGMAELFIIATTEKAARVQVRVLGGQSVQVQPVAPTPAGFLDVHVKTTNGFRLSAAEASVEGTPFQRLLLDAKGRLRVGPLPDGCYTVTVTALGFPATQVQGCAGPGEKKELKVELVVDESLLEQGCQEIGCEEGLVCAPNKKCLECIGNAHCGEGLTCKGNRCEGPGPLCAPCTGDWQCAAGAQCEVLPEGSAACATLCGGGDDAPPSDQTPPDEDGAAQCAPGFTCQSGRCLPDAANFAGCHALRRMDAPCTDDASCHELGLLEGRCVSGACTAPCATDLDCPGSRRCVDSSAGRVCQAGT
;
A
#
# COMPACT_ATOMS: atom_id res chain seq x y z
N MET A 1 95.93 14.66 -10.15
CA MET A 1 95.34 13.37 -10.59
C MET A 1 94.53 12.80 -9.44
N ARG A 2 93.25 13.19 -9.30
CA ARG A 2 92.29 12.64 -8.31
C ARG A 2 90.91 13.15 -8.69
N SER A 3 89.90 12.29 -8.55
CA SER A 3 88.44 12.56 -8.69
C SER A 3 87.81 12.22 -10.06
N THR A 4 87.65 10.91 -10.33
CA THR A 4 86.75 10.37 -11.37
C THR A 4 86.15 9.02 -10.96
N ILE A 5 85.82 8.79 -9.68
CA ILE A 5 85.31 7.49 -9.20
C ILE A 5 83.96 7.58 -8.43
N HIS A 6 83.34 8.75 -8.27
CA HIS A 6 82.12 8.88 -7.45
C HIS A 6 80.79 8.97 -8.20
N ILE A 7 80.76 8.99 -9.55
CA ILE A 7 79.50 9.16 -10.31
C ILE A 7 78.85 7.82 -10.69
N ALA A 8 79.55 6.69 -10.63
CA ALA A 8 79.01 5.40 -11.07
C ALA A 8 78.19 4.62 -10.02
N VAL A 9 78.15 5.08 -8.76
CA VAL A 9 77.47 4.35 -7.66
C VAL A 9 76.10 4.94 -7.31
N ALA A 10 75.80 6.19 -7.71
CA ALA A 10 74.51 6.82 -7.43
C ALA A 10 73.36 6.35 -8.35
N THR A 11 73.66 5.75 -9.51
CA THR A 11 72.63 5.34 -10.49
C THR A 11 72.09 3.92 -10.27
N LEU A 12 72.77 3.10 -9.44
CA LEU A 12 72.34 1.71 -9.20
C LEU A 12 71.32 1.56 -8.06
N VAL A 13 71.18 2.57 -7.20
CA VAL A 13 70.22 2.55 -6.07
C VAL A 13 68.82 3.06 -6.47
N ALA A 14 68.70 3.76 -7.60
CA ALA A 14 67.40 4.27 -8.09
C ALA A 14 66.52 3.23 -8.80
N CYS A 15 67.04 2.05 -9.16
CA CYS A 15 66.26 1.01 -9.85
C CYS A 15 65.51 0.04 -8.91
N CYS A 16 65.81 0.03 -7.61
CA CYS A 16 65.13 -0.86 -6.66
C CYS A 16 63.84 -0.26 -6.07
N ALA A 17 63.54 1.02 -6.30
CA ALA A 17 62.31 1.66 -5.82
C ALA A 17 61.16 1.67 -6.84
N ALA A 18 61.42 1.33 -8.11
CA ALA A 18 60.40 1.26 -9.16
C ALA A 18 59.87 -0.18 -9.40
N GLY A 19 60.38 -1.17 -8.65
CA GLY A 19 60.09 -2.59 -8.83
C GLY A 19 59.07 -3.19 -7.87
N CYS A 20 58.41 -2.39 -7.01
CA CYS A 20 57.19 -2.83 -6.34
C CYS A 20 56.05 -2.79 -7.36
N GLY A 21 56.07 -3.73 -8.32
CA GLY A 21 54.95 -4.01 -9.18
C GLY A 21 53.73 -4.21 -8.30
N ASN A 22 52.75 -3.31 -8.44
CA ASN A 22 51.45 -3.47 -7.83
C ASN A 22 50.86 -4.76 -8.41
N LEU A 23 51.11 -5.89 -7.76
CA LEU A 23 50.45 -7.16 -8.04
C LEU A 23 48.97 -6.92 -7.74
N GLU A 24 48.26 -6.48 -8.77
CA GLU A 24 46.85 -6.18 -8.73
C GLU A 24 46.11 -7.50 -8.52
N ASN A 25 45.93 -7.85 -7.25
CA ASN A 25 45.22 -9.05 -6.82
C ASN A 25 43.70 -8.91 -7.00
N ALA A 26 43.23 -7.88 -7.71
CA ALA A 26 41.82 -7.65 -7.98
C ALA A 26 41.11 -8.87 -8.58
N PRO A 27 41.69 -9.62 -9.56
CA PRO A 27 41.04 -10.80 -10.14
C PRO A 27 40.82 -11.95 -9.14
N PHE A 28 41.59 -12.01 -8.05
CA PHE A 28 41.46 -13.05 -7.02
C PHE A 28 40.51 -12.67 -5.88
N ARG A 29 39.92 -11.47 -5.92
CA ARG A 29 38.95 -11.01 -4.91
C ARG A 29 37.51 -11.38 -5.26
N VAL A 30 37.27 -11.78 -6.50
CA VAL A 30 35.95 -12.15 -7.01
C VAL A 30 36.01 -13.46 -7.77
N GLY A 31 34.87 -14.13 -7.93
CA GLY A 31 34.68 -15.30 -8.78
C GLY A 31 33.39 -15.19 -9.59
N THR A 32 33.06 -16.27 -10.31
CA THR A 32 31.82 -16.40 -11.09
C THR A 32 31.02 -17.58 -10.57
N VAL A 33 29.71 -17.43 -10.47
CA VAL A 33 28.79 -18.50 -10.04
C VAL A 33 27.86 -18.84 -11.20
N HIS A 34 27.82 -20.12 -11.58
CA HIS A 34 26.88 -20.65 -12.56
C HIS A 34 25.87 -21.55 -11.86
N GLY A 35 24.63 -21.56 -12.35
CA GLY A 35 23.59 -22.44 -11.83
C GLY A 35 22.45 -22.63 -12.81
N GLN A 36 21.51 -23.48 -12.40
CA GLN A 36 20.28 -23.74 -13.14
C GLN A 36 19.12 -23.87 -12.16
N LEU A 37 17.99 -23.25 -12.48
CA LEU A 37 16.72 -23.41 -11.77
C LEU A 37 15.95 -24.57 -12.41
N THR A 38 15.31 -25.41 -11.58
CA THR A 38 14.45 -26.50 -12.09
C THR A 38 13.12 -25.98 -12.63
N GLU A 39 12.75 -24.75 -12.27
CA GLU A 39 11.56 -24.04 -12.67
C GLU A 39 11.85 -22.54 -12.65
N SER A 40 11.45 -21.83 -13.71
CA SER A 40 11.64 -20.38 -13.79
C SER A 40 10.72 -19.75 -14.83
N ASP A 41 10.37 -18.49 -14.62
CA ASP A 41 9.77 -17.62 -15.62
C ASP A 41 10.80 -16.55 -16.02
N PRO A 42 11.37 -16.60 -17.24
CA PRO A 42 12.44 -15.70 -17.65
C PRO A 42 12.00 -14.22 -17.70
N SER A 43 10.70 -13.91 -17.67
CA SER A 43 10.21 -12.53 -17.63
C SER A 43 10.41 -11.85 -16.27
N VAL A 44 10.56 -12.63 -15.19
CA VAL A 44 10.72 -12.13 -13.81
C VAL A 44 11.92 -12.74 -13.08
N ALA A 45 12.47 -13.85 -13.57
CA ALA A 45 13.50 -14.61 -12.88
C ALA A 45 14.83 -13.85 -12.81
N MET A 46 15.40 -13.80 -11.61
CA MET A 46 16.62 -13.07 -11.31
C MET A 46 17.37 -13.72 -10.15
N VAL A 47 18.69 -13.68 -10.22
CA VAL A 47 19.59 -14.05 -9.13
C VAL A 47 20.36 -12.81 -8.68
N SER A 48 20.47 -12.61 -7.37
CA SER A 48 21.22 -11.50 -6.78
C SER A 48 22.01 -11.97 -5.57
N LEU A 49 23.08 -11.27 -5.23
CA LEU A 49 23.86 -11.54 -4.04
C LEU A 49 23.20 -10.87 -2.81
N VAL A 50 22.99 -11.65 -1.74
CA VAL A 50 22.49 -11.11 -0.47
C VAL A 50 23.48 -10.07 0.07
N GLY A 51 22.96 -8.89 0.41
CA GLY A 51 23.74 -7.76 0.93
C GLY A 51 24.47 -6.94 -0.14
N GLN A 52 24.48 -7.38 -1.40
CA GLN A 52 25.03 -6.64 -2.54
C GLN A 52 24.17 -6.85 -3.80
N PRO A 53 22.91 -6.35 -3.80
CA PRO A 53 21.98 -6.63 -4.90
C PRO A 53 22.39 -6.04 -6.26
N GLY A 54 23.37 -5.11 -6.27
CA GLY A 54 24.01 -4.66 -7.51
C GLY A 54 24.82 -5.75 -8.22
N VAL A 55 25.19 -6.83 -7.52
CA VAL A 55 25.70 -8.07 -8.11
C VAL A 55 24.50 -8.96 -8.38
N SER A 56 23.96 -8.86 -9.59
CA SER A 56 22.77 -9.61 -10.04
C SER A 56 22.87 -10.02 -11.50
N SER A 57 22.05 -10.99 -11.89
CA SER A 57 21.87 -11.42 -13.26
C SER A 57 20.47 -11.98 -13.50
N HIS A 58 20.01 -11.88 -14.75
CA HIS A 58 18.77 -12.52 -15.18
C HIS A 58 18.98 -14.03 -15.42
N VAL A 59 17.89 -14.77 -15.32
CA VAL A 59 17.85 -16.20 -15.66
C VAL A 59 17.37 -16.34 -17.11
N ASP A 60 18.06 -17.17 -17.89
CA ASP A 60 17.68 -17.43 -19.28
C ASP A 60 16.45 -18.35 -19.40
N ALA A 61 15.99 -18.59 -20.64
CA ALA A 61 14.82 -19.41 -20.90
C ALA A 61 14.99 -20.91 -20.54
N ASP A 62 16.24 -21.39 -20.43
CA ASP A 62 16.56 -22.76 -19.99
C ASP A 62 16.70 -22.86 -18.45
N GLY A 63 16.45 -21.76 -17.74
CA GLY A 63 16.61 -21.66 -16.29
C GLY A 63 18.05 -21.46 -15.85
N ARG A 64 19.02 -21.23 -16.74
CA ARG A 64 20.43 -21.05 -16.37
C ARG A 64 20.73 -19.60 -16.03
N PHE A 65 21.70 -19.41 -15.14
CA PHE A 65 22.21 -18.09 -14.79
C PHE A 65 23.72 -18.10 -14.63
N THR A 66 24.32 -16.94 -14.87
CA THR A 66 25.73 -16.66 -14.59
C THR A 66 25.80 -15.38 -13.78
N LEU A 67 26.38 -15.44 -12.58
CA LEU A 67 26.57 -14.30 -11.69
C LEU A 67 28.06 -14.01 -11.57
N GLU A 68 28.50 -12.90 -12.15
CA GLU A 68 29.90 -12.49 -12.17
C GLU A 68 30.23 -11.57 -10.99
N ASN A 69 31.52 -11.35 -10.74
CA ASN A 69 32.02 -10.42 -9.71
C ASN A 69 31.55 -10.74 -8.29
N VAL A 70 31.28 -12.02 -7.99
CA VAL A 70 30.86 -12.44 -6.65
C VAL A 70 32.08 -12.45 -5.73
N PRO A 71 32.09 -11.77 -4.58
CA PRO A 71 33.23 -11.74 -3.67
C PRO A 71 33.66 -13.14 -3.23
N THR A 72 34.98 -13.36 -3.17
CA THR A 72 35.57 -14.60 -2.65
C THR A 72 35.15 -14.84 -1.20
N GLY A 73 34.71 -16.05 -0.86
CA GLY A 73 34.28 -16.42 0.49
C GLY A 73 32.97 -17.20 0.51
N MET A 74 32.31 -17.24 1.67
CA MET A 74 30.93 -17.72 1.76
C MET A 74 30.01 -16.60 1.29
N ALA A 75 29.15 -16.92 0.34
CA ALA A 75 28.16 -16.03 -0.23
C ALA A 75 26.78 -16.69 -0.16
N GLU A 76 25.73 -15.89 -0.24
CA GLU A 76 24.36 -16.36 -0.30
C GLU A 76 23.64 -15.71 -1.46
N LEU A 77 23.05 -16.54 -2.33
CA LEU A 77 22.25 -16.11 -3.46
C LEU A 77 20.81 -15.91 -3.02
N PHE A 78 20.20 -14.81 -3.44
CA PHE A 78 18.77 -14.53 -3.39
C PHE A 78 18.20 -14.73 -4.79
N ILE A 79 17.28 -15.69 -4.94
CA ILE A 79 16.77 -16.13 -6.24
C ILE A 79 15.27 -15.89 -6.28
N ILE A 80 14.82 -15.12 -7.28
CA ILE A 80 13.42 -15.03 -7.70
C ILE A 80 13.29 -15.93 -8.93
N ALA A 81 12.43 -16.94 -8.86
CA ALA A 81 12.26 -17.90 -9.95
C ALA A 81 10.99 -17.63 -10.75
N THR A 82 9.89 -17.35 -10.07
CA THR A 82 8.60 -16.96 -10.68
C THR A 82 7.98 -15.86 -9.83
N THR A 83 6.79 -15.38 -10.17
CA THR A 83 6.05 -14.41 -9.34
C THR A 83 5.69 -14.96 -7.96
N GLU A 84 5.73 -16.27 -7.74
CA GLU A 84 5.29 -16.94 -6.50
C GLU A 84 6.33 -17.87 -5.89
N LYS A 85 7.51 -18.01 -6.52
CA LYS A 85 8.56 -18.92 -6.05
C LYS A 85 9.91 -18.24 -5.98
N ALA A 86 10.64 -18.56 -4.91
CA ALA A 86 11.95 -18.01 -4.62
C ALA A 86 12.82 -19.03 -3.88
N ALA A 87 14.13 -18.78 -3.80
CA ALA A 87 15.07 -19.61 -3.06
C ALA A 87 16.22 -18.79 -2.48
N ARG A 88 16.87 -19.34 -1.45
CA ARG A 88 18.19 -18.89 -0.97
C ARG A 88 19.18 -20.03 -1.05
N VAL A 89 20.39 -19.75 -1.54
CA VAL A 89 21.42 -20.78 -1.73
C VAL A 89 22.76 -20.29 -1.22
N GLN A 90 23.36 -21.02 -0.29
CA GLN A 90 24.73 -20.75 0.14
C GLN A 90 25.73 -21.32 -0.88
N VAL A 91 26.74 -20.54 -1.23
CA VAL A 91 27.80 -20.92 -2.15
C VAL A 91 29.15 -20.47 -1.63
N ARG A 92 30.18 -21.31 -1.77
CA ARG A 92 31.56 -20.93 -1.47
C ARG A 92 32.25 -20.52 -2.76
N VAL A 93 32.56 -19.23 -2.89
CA VAL A 93 33.22 -18.66 -4.06
C VAL A 93 34.72 -18.62 -3.84
N LEU A 94 35.47 -19.13 -4.81
CA LEU A 94 36.92 -19.10 -4.83
C LEU A 94 37.39 -18.02 -5.81
N GLY A 95 38.39 -17.24 -5.42
CA GLY A 95 38.89 -16.11 -6.21
C GLY A 95 39.44 -16.52 -7.57
N GLY A 96 39.01 -15.82 -8.61
CA GLY A 96 39.38 -16.10 -10.01
C GLY A 96 38.82 -17.40 -10.57
N GLN A 97 37.88 -18.06 -9.86
CA GLN A 97 37.31 -19.34 -10.28
C GLN A 97 35.82 -19.23 -10.60
N SER A 98 35.37 -20.18 -11.43
CA SER A 98 33.97 -20.41 -11.75
C SER A 98 33.45 -21.56 -10.90
N VAL A 99 32.37 -21.33 -10.16
CA VAL A 99 31.73 -22.29 -9.26
C VAL A 99 30.39 -22.71 -9.85
N GLN A 100 30.17 -24.00 -9.99
CA GLN A 100 28.88 -24.56 -10.44
C GLN A 100 28.03 -24.93 -9.22
N VAL A 101 26.86 -24.33 -9.11
CA VAL A 101 25.84 -24.68 -8.11
C VAL A 101 25.01 -25.85 -8.64
N GLN A 102 24.58 -26.73 -7.73
CA GLN A 102 23.62 -27.79 -8.05
C GLN A 102 22.31 -27.18 -8.57
N PRO A 103 21.53 -27.91 -9.39
CA PRO A 103 20.21 -27.44 -9.79
C PRO A 103 19.36 -27.04 -8.58
N VAL A 104 18.82 -25.82 -8.62
CA VAL A 104 18.07 -25.22 -7.50
C VAL A 104 16.59 -25.42 -7.77
N ALA A 105 15.89 -26.06 -6.83
CA ALA A 105 14.44 -26.18 -6.86
C ALA A 105 13.79 -25.06 -6.04
N PRO A 106 13.14 -24.06 -6.67
CA PRO A 106 12.50 -22.97 -5.96
C PRO A 106 11.29 -23.44 -5.13
N THR A 107 11.06 -22.82 -3.98
CA THR A 107 9.92 -23.12 -3.10
C THR A 107 8.87 -22.02 -3.18
N PRO A 108 7.60 -22.29 -2.80
CA PRO A 108 6.61 -21.22 -2.63
C PRO A 108 7.16 -20.11 -1.74
N ALA A 109 7.05 -18.88 -2.22
CA ALA A 109 7.55 -17.69 -1.57
C ALA A 109 6.45 -17.03 -0.73
N GLY A 110 6.84 -16.26 0.28
CA GLY A 110 5.95 -15.38 1.02
C GLY A 110 6.00 -13.95 0.50
N PHE A 111 5.08 -13.13 0.99
CA PHE A 111 4.96 -11.71 0.69
C PHE A 111 4.76 -10.90 1.98
N LEU A 112 5.33 -9.71 2.01
CA LEU A 112 5.10 -8.73 3.07
C LEU A 112 4.19 -7.62 2.52
N ASP A 113 2.97 -7.53 3.05
CA ASP A 113 2.03 -6.44 2.76
C ASP A 113 2.30 -5.30 3.76
N VAL A 114 3.13 -4.35 3.35
CA VAL A 114 3.60 -3.23 4.18
C VAL A 114 2.56 -2.11 4.15
N HIS A 115 2.08 -1.72 5.32
CA HIS A 115 1.15 -0.63 5.56
C HIS A 115 1.79 0.41 6.46
N VAL A 116 2.04 1.60 5.92
CA VAL A 116 2.71 2.71 6.61
C VAL A 116 1.70 3.78 7.00
N LYS A 117 1.76 4.20 8.26
CA LYS A 117 1.01 5.34 8.79
C LYS A 117 1.97 6.34 9.42
N THR A 118 1.58 7.60 9.44
CA THR A 118 2.33 8.68 10.12
C THR A 118 1.67 8.99 11.45
N THR A 119 2.45 9.46 12.43
CA THR A 119 1.87 10.04 13.63
C THR A 119 1.17 11.36 13.29
N ASN A 120 0.07 11.67 13.98
CA ASN A 120 -0.68 12.92 13.85
C ASN A 120 -1.25 13.24 12.45
N GLY A 121 -1.36 12.25 11.55
CA GLY A 121 -2.01 12.42 10.25
C GLY A 121 -1.24 13.33 9.29
N PHE A 122 0.08 13.39 9.40
CA PHE A 122 0.91 14.09 8.42
C PHE A 122 0.92 13.36 7.08
N ARG A 123 1.07 14.10 5.99
CA ARG A 123 1.09 13.52 4.65
C ARG A 123 2.31 12.61 4.47
N LEU A 124 2.07 11.38 4.03
CA LEU A 124 3.15 10.50 3.59
C LEU A 124 3.57 10.86 2.16
N SER A 125 4.70 11.53 2.01
CA SER A 125 5.21 11.99 0.71
C SER A 125 6.49 11.25 0.32
N ALA A 126 6.52 10.72 -0.91
CA ALA A 126 7.67 10.01 -1.49
C ALA A 126 8.24 8.92 -0.55
N ALA A 127 7.35 8.13 0.05
CA ALA A 127 7.78 7.04 0.92
C ALA A 127 8.34 5.88 0.08
N GLU A 128 9.48 5.37 0.53
CA GLU A 128 10.19 4.24 -0.05
C GLU A 128 10.40 3.16 1.01
N ALA A 129 10.32 1.90 0.61
CA ALA A 129 10.72 0.76 1.42
C ALA A 129 11.89 0.02 0.79
N SER A 130 12.80 -0.46 1.62
CA SER A 130 13.89 -1.36 1.22
C SER A 130 13.93 -2.56 2.13
N VAL A 131 14.19 -3.74 1.59
CA VAL A 131 14.34 -4.97 2.37
C VAL A 131 15.79 -5.40 2.37
N GLU A 132 16.38 -5.39 3.56
CA GLU A 132 17.80 -5.66 3.77
C GLU A 132 18.19 -7.04 3.23
N GLY A 133 19.32 -7.10 2.52
CA GLY A 133 19.83 -8.34 1.97
C GLY A 133 19.09 -8.85 0.72
N THR A 134 18.17 -8.09 0.15
CA THR A 134 17.38 -8.48 -1.02
C THR A 134 17.54 -7.46 -2.17
N PRO A 135 17.09 -7.79 -3.39
CA PRO A 135 17.07 -6.83 -4.50
C PRO A 135 15.96 -5.77 -4.38
N PHE A 136 15.08 -5.88 -3.39
CA PHE A 136 13.97 -4.96 -3.17
C PHE A 136 14.45 -3.69 -2.47
N GLN A 137 15.00 -2.76 -3.24
CA GLN A 137 15.49 -1.46 -2.76
C GLN A 137 14.67 -0.31 -3.33
N ARG A 138 14.41 0.70 -2.49
CA ARG A 138 13.71 1.95 -2.89
C ARG A 138 12.38 1.71 -3.60
N LEU A 139 11.61 0.75 -3.10
CA LEU A 139 10.27 0.45 -3.59
C LEU A 139 9.31 1.56 -3.14
N LEU A 140 8.66 2.23 -4.09
CA LEU A 140 7.71 3.29 -3.81
C LEU A 140 6.41 2.75 -3.23
N LEU A 141 5.91 3.39 -2.18
CA LEU A 141 4.60 3.10 -1.61
C LEU A 141 3.51 3.83 -2.40
N ASP A 142 2.29 3.28 -2.39
CA ASP A 142 1.13 3.97 -2.95
C ASP A 142 0.74 5.20 -2.11
N ALA A 143 -0.17 6.02 -2.63
CA ALA A 143 -0.65 7.23 -1.94
C ALA A 143 -1.33 6.95 -0.58
N LYS A 144 -1.71 5.70 -0.31
CA LYS A 144 -2.29 5.23 0.96
C LYS A 144 -1.26 4.58 1.87
N GLY A 145 0.03 4.68 1.54
CA GLY A 145 1.13 4.09 2.31
C GLY A 145 1.17 2.56 2.23
N ARG A 146 0.72 1.95 1.13
CA ARG A 146 0.71 0.50 0.96
C ARG A 146 1.73 0.04 -0.08
N LEU A 147 2.36 -1.10 0.19
CA LEU A 147 3.28 -1.77 -0.73
C LEU A 147 3.28 -3.27 -0.46
N ARG A 148 3.20 -4.08 -1.52
CA ARG A 148 3.48 -5.52 -1.42
C ARG A 148 4.94 -5.77 -1.80
N VAL A 149 5.69 -6.42 -0.93
CA VAL A 149 7.07 -6.84 -1.19
C VAL A 149 7.12 -8.35 -1.36
N GLY A 150 7.71 -8.79 -2.46
CA GLY A 150 7.98 -10.19 -2.75
C GLY A 150 8.09 -10.46 -4.25
N PRO A 151 8.33 -11.72 -4.63
CA PRO A 151 8.37 -12.91 -3.76
C PRO A 151 9.61 -12.98 -2.85
N LEU A 152 9.43 -13.44 -1.61
CA LEU A 152 10.50 -13.64 -0.62
C LEU A 152 10.63 -15.14 -0.26
N PRO A 153 11.84 -15.73 -0.29
CA PRO A 153 12.09 -17.03 0.32
C PRO A 153 11.71 -17.05 1.80
N ASP A 154 11.52 -18.25 2.36
CA ASP A 154 11.28 -18.40 3.79
C ASP A 154 12.38 -17.71 4.63
N GLY A 155 11.97 -16.93 5.63
CA GLY A 155 12.90 -16.22 6.51
C GLY A 155 12.35 -14.91 7.08
N CYS A 156 13.11 -14.32 8.00
CA CYS A 156 12.80 -13.02 8.60
C CYS A 156 13.69 -11.92 7.99
N TYR A 157 13.06 -10.82 7.62
CA TYR A 157 13.65 -9.72 6.88
C TYR A 157 13.48 -8.41 7.63
N THR A 158 14.49 -7.55 7.58
CA THR A 158 14.42 -6.17 8.04
C THR A 158 13.92 -5.29 6.90
N VAL A 159 12.76 -4.66 7.08
CA VAL A 159 12.21 -3.67 6.17
C VAL A 159 12.53 -2.29 6.72
N THR A 160 13.26 -1.49 5.95
CA THR A 160 13.53 -0.08 6.24
C THR A 160 12.59 0.78 5.42
N VAL A 161 11.81 1.63 6.07
CA VAL A 161 10.93 2.61 5.43
C VAL A 161 11.52 4.00 5.63
N THR A 162 11.61 4.77 4.56
CA THR A 162 12.06 6.16 4.55
C THR A 162 11.02 7.03 3.88
N ALA A 163 10.76 8.21 4.43
CA ALA A 163 9.89 9.21 3.83
C ALA A 163 10.45 10.60 4.09
N LEU A 164 10.12 11.56 3.21
CA LEU A 164 10.58 12.94 3.40
C LEU A 164 10.01 13.50 4.70
N GLY A 165 10.89 14.01 5.57
CA GLY A 165 10.49 14.56 6.86
C GLY A 165 10.24 13.49 7.94
N PHE A 166 10.67 12.25 7.73
CA PHE A 166 10.61 11.21 8.74
C PHE A 166 11.97 10.52 8.86
N PRO A 167 12.43 10.21 10.08
CA PRO A 167 13.58 9.34 10.26
C PRO A 167 13.29 7.96 9.68
N ALA A 168 14.33 7.29 9.19
CA ALA A 168 14.22 5.92 8.70
C ALA A 168 13.72 5.00 9.82
N THR A 169 12.66 4.26 9.56
CA THR A 169 12.07 3.32 10.52
C THR A 169 12.32 1.89 10.04
N GLN A 170 12.78 1.04 10.95
CA GLN A 170 13.05 -0.37 10.67
C GLN A 170 12.04 -1.25 11.40
N VAL A 171 11.48 -2.22 10.68
CA VAL A 171 10.64 -3.27 11.25
C VAL A 171 11.09 -4.62 10.74
N GLN A 172 10.85 -5.67 11.53
CA GLN A 172 11.14 -7.05 11.11
C GLN A 172 9.84 -7.77 10.75
N GLY A 173 9.85 -8.50 9.65
CA GLY A 173 8.76 -9.37 9.22
C GLY A 173 9.27 -10.70 8.70
N CYS A 174 8.59 -11.78 9.06
CA CYS A 174 8.92 -13.12 8.55
C CYS A 174 7.94 -13.50 7.44
N ALA A 175 8.47 -13.99 6.34
CA ALA A 175 7.71 -14.48 5.20
C ALA A 175 7.79 -16.01 5.21
N GLY A 176 6.66 -16.70 5.42
CA GLY A 176 6.55 -18.15 5.27
C GLY A 176 6.17 -18.58 3.86
N PRO A 177 6.26 -19.88 3.52
CA PRO A 177 5.91 -20.40 2.20
C PRO A 177 4.45 -20.13 1.82
N GLY A 178 4.21 -19.35 0.77
CA GLY A 178 2.88 -18.96 0.31
C GLY A 178 2.14 -17.98 1.24
N GLU A 179 2.77 -17.51 2.32
CA GLU A 179 2.17 -16.61 3.28
C GLU A 179 2.08 -15.17 2.73
N LYS A 180 1.02 -14.45 3.09
CA LYS A 180 0.92 -12.99 2.95
C LYS A 180 0.87 -12.39 4.34
N LYS A 181 1.96 -11.74 4.75
CA LYS A 181 2.11 -11.18 6.09
C LYS A 181 1.89 -9.67 6.06
N GLU A 182 0.92 -9.17 6.82
CA GLU A 182 0.75 -7.73 7.00
C GLU A 182 1.82 -7.18 7.96
N LEU A 183 2.50 -6.10 7.56
CA LEU A 183 3.44 -5.34 8.38
C LEU A 183 2.95 -3.91 8.55
N LYS A 184 2.60 -3.54 9.78
CA LYS A 184 2.21 -2.17 10.13
C LYS A 184 3.43 -1.39 10.59
N VAL A 185 3.70 -0.27 9.93
CA VAL A 185 4.82 0.63 10.25
C VAL A 185 4.27 1.99 10.60
N GLU A 186 4.67 2.52 11.75
CA GLU A 186 4.33 3.87 12.17
C GLU A 186 5.57 4.76 12.08
N LEU A 187 5.50 5.79 11.24
CA LEU A 187 6.55 6.79 11.12
C LEU A 187 6.30 7.91 12.13
N VAL A 188 7.24 8.10 13.03
CA VAL A 188 7.21 9.16 14.04
C VAL A 188 8.01 10.35 13.51
N VAL A 189 7.41 11.54 13.54
CA VAL A 189 8.08 12.78 13.12
C VAL A 189 9.21 13.13 14.09
N ASP A 190 10.32 13.62 13.55
CA ASP A 190 11.42 14.20 14.33
C ASP A 190 10.94 15.47 15.08
N GLU A 191 11.42 15.70 16.31
CA GLU A 191 11.02 16.88 17.11
C GLU A 191 11.22 18.21 16.35
N SER A 192 12.29 18.32 15.57
CA SER A 192 12.58 19.50 14.75
C SER A 192 11.53 19.75 13.66
N LEU A 193 10.91 18.69 13.16
CA LEU A 193 9.87 18.74 12.14
C LEU A 193 8.48 18.92 12.74
N LEU A 194 8.28 18.52 14.00
CA LEU A 194 7.08 18.89 14.75
C LEU A 194 6.96 20.42 14.90
N GLU A 195 8.08 21.13 15.02
CA GLU A 195 8.09 22.60 15.05
C GLU A 195 7.67 23.22 13.71
N GLN A 196 7.96 22.57 12.58
CA GLN A 196 7.51 23.01 11.26
C GLN A 196 6.03 22.63 11.02
N GLY A 197 5.68 21.41 11.44
CA GLY A 197 4.36 20.78 11.37
C GLY A 197 3.78 20.75 9.97
N CYS A 198 2.45 20.80 9.88
CA CYS A 198 1.73 20.48 8.66
C CYS A 198 1.85 21.50 7.53
N GLN A 199 2.45 22.68 7.78
CA GLN A 199 2.62 23.71 6.76
C GLN A 199 3.70 23.34 5.75
N GLU A 200 4.73 22.61 6.20
CA GLU A 200 5.83 22.14 5.34
C GLU A 200 5.57 20.72 4.82
N ILE A 201 5.08 19.82 5.69
CA ILE A 201 4.91 18.40 5.37
C ILE A 201 3.57 18.12 4.68
N GLY A 202 2.57 18.97 4.94
CA GLY A 202 1.18 18.72 4.55
C GLY A 202 0.46 17.73 5.46
N CYS A 203 -0.85 17.61 5.26
CA CYS A 203 -1.70 16.65 5.96
C CYS A 203 -2.11 15.49 5.06
N GLU A 204 -2.41 14.36 5.68
CA GLU A 204 -3.08 13.24 5.03
C GLU A 204 -4.41 13.69 4.40
N GLU A 205 -4.85 12.96 3.38
CA GLU A 205 -6.11 13.23 2.71
C GLU A 205 -7.28 13.27 3.72
N GLY A 206 -8.10 14.32 3.65
CA GLY A 206 -9.22 14.53 4.57
C GLY A 206 -8.86 15.30 5.86
N LEU A 207 -7.60 15.65 6.07
CA LEU A 207 -7.17 16.49 7.19
C LEU A 207 -6.75 17.89 6.72
N VAL A 208 -6.90 18.87 7.61
CA VAL A 208 -6.59 20.28 7.38
C VAL A 208 -5.49 20.73 8.32
N CYS A 209 -4.55 21.51 7.79
CA CYS A 209 -3.46 22.07 8.58
C CYS A 209 -3.93 23.26 9.43
N ALA A 210 -3.95 23.08 10.75
CA ALA A 210 -4.39 24.10 11.68
C ALA A 210 -3.30 25.14 12.00
N PRO A 211 -3.67 26.33 12.53
CA PRO A 211 -2.69 27.37 12.91
C PRO A 211 -1.67 26.91 13.96
N ASN A 212 -2.01 25.90 14.75
CA ASN A 212 -1.09 25.26 15.72
C ASN A 212 -0.19 24.19 15.08
N LYS A 213 -0.12 24.14 13.74
CA LYS A 213 0.71 23.24 12.93
C LYS A 213 0.38 21.75 13.05
N LYS A 214 -0.81 21.41 13.57
CA LYS A 214 -1.34 20.04 13.64
C LYS A 214 -2.28 19.76 12.46
N CYS A 215 -2.30 18.51 11.99
CA CYS A 215 -3.35 18.04 11.10
C CYS A 215 -4.58 17.66 11.92
N LEU A 216 -5.71 18.26 11.58
CA LEU A 216 -6.99 18.07 12.27
C LEU A 216 -8.05 17.76 11.22
N GLU A 217 -9.14 17.09 11.60
CA GLU A 217 -10.24 16.85 10.66
C GLU A 217 -10.88 18.19 10.23
N CYS A 218 -10.97 19.15 11.15
CA CYS A 218 -11.54 20.46 10.85
C CYS A 218 -11.02 21.57 11.76
N ILE A 219 -11.06 22.80 11.23
CA ILE A 219 -10.85 24.05 11.99
C ILE A 219 -12.15 24.89 12.03
N GLY A 220 -13.16 24.47 11.27
CA GLY A 220 -14.45 25.14 11.13
C GLY A 220 -15.40 24.31 10.27
N ASN A 221 -16.69 24.64 10.28
CA ASN A 221 -17.73 23.83 9.65
C ASN A 221 -17.54 23.65 8.13
N ALA A 222 -16.91 24.61 7.45
CA ALA A 222 -16.64 24.53 6.02
C ALA A 222 -15.68 23.38 5.63
N HIS A 223 -14.95 22.81 6.60
CA HIS A 223 -14.06 21.66 6.38
C HIS A 223 -14.78 20.32 6.59
N CYS A 224 -16.01 20.35 7.11
CA CYS A 224 -16.78 19.14 7.35
C CYS A 224 -17.73 18.86 6.18
N GLY A 225 -18.02 17.58 5.97
CA GLY A 225 -19.03 17.16 5.00
C GLY A 225 -20.44 17.69 5.36
N GLU A 226 -21.37 17.58 4.41
CA GLU A 226 -22.75 18.02 4.61
C GLU A 226 -23.37 17.40 5.86
N GLY A 227 -24.07 18.21 6.67
CA GLY A 227 -24.70 17.79 7.93
C GLY A 227 -23.75 17.68 9.13
N LEU A 228 -22.43 17.82 8.93
CA LEU A 228 -21.44 17.77 10.00
C LEU A 228 -21.02 19.16 10.47
N THR A 229 -20.69 19.27 11.76
CA THR A 229 -20.20 20.49 12.41
C THR A 229 -18.86 20.26 13.05
N CYS A 230 -17.97 21.24 13.00
CA CYS A 230 -16.65 21.11 13.61
C CYS A 230 -16.75 21.31 15.12
N LYS A 231 -16.56 20.24 15.89
CA LYS A 231 -16.56 20.25 17.37
C LYS A 231 -15.25 19.66 17.87
N GLY A 232 -14.49 20.45 18.64
CA GLY A 232 -13.21 19.99 19.18
C GLY A 232 -12.19 19.56 18.12
N ASN A 233 -12.23 20.19 16.93
CA ASN A 233 -11.41 19.85 15.75
C ASN A 233 -11.74 18.50 15.08
N ARG A 234 -12.94 17.98 15.33
CA ARG A 234 -13.50 16.78 14.71
C ARG A 234 -14.81 17.12 14.04
N CYS A 235 -15.09 16.48 12.91
CA CYS A 235 -16.39 16.65 12.27
C CYS A 235 -17.41 15.76 12.98
N GLU A 236 -18.36 16.39 13.68
CA GLU A 236 -19.41 15.75 14.46
C GLU A 236 -20.78 16.20 13.97
N GLY A 237 -21.74 15.28 13.86
CA GLY A 237 -23.09 15.60 13.40
C GLY A 237 -23.78 14.38 12.83
N PRO A 238 -25.08 14.49 12.54
CA PRO A 238 -25.84 13.39 11.96
C PRO A 238 -25.49 13.25 10.48
N GLY A 239 -24.39 12.58 10.17
CA GLY A 239 -24.08 12.17 8.81
C GLY A 239 -25.19 11.28 8.27
N PRO A 240 -25.57 11.43 6.98
CA PRO A 240 -26.58 10.56 6.37
C PRO A 240 -26.09 9.11 6.31
N LEU A 241 -27.01 8.18 6.07
CA LEU A 241 -26.64 6.79 5.77
C LEU A 241 -25.62 6.74 4.63
N CYS A 242 -24.65 5.82 4.74
CA CYS A 242 -23.49 5.70 3.87
C CYS A 242 -22.50 6.87 3.88
N ALA A 243 -22.66 7.89 4.75
CA ALA A 243 -21.60 8.88 4.94
C ALA A 243 -20.32 8.20 5.44
N PRO A 244 -19.13 8.56 4.92
CA PRO A 244 -17.86 8.08 5.47
C PRO A 244 -17.77 8.47 6.94
N CYS A 245 -17.24 7.57 7.77
CA CYS A 245 -17.08 7.83 9.19
C CYS A 245 -15.79 7.19 9.73
N THR A 246 -15.27 7.77 10.81
CA THR A 246 -14.19 7.28 11.66
C THR A 246 -14.69 6.92 13.06
N GLY A 247 -15.96 7.24 13.37
CA GLY A 247 -16.69 6.69 14.51
C GLY A 247 -18.12 7.23 14.64
N ASP A 248 -18.85 6.72 15.63
CA ASP A 248 -20.31 6.89 15.75
C ASP A 248 -20.77 8.34 15.90
N TRP A 249 -19.91 9.25 16.38
CA TRP A 249 -20.22 10.68 16.53
C TRP A 249 -20.46 11.41 15.19
N GLN A 250 -20.16 10.77 14.07
CA GLN A 250 -20.42 11.26 12.70
C GLN A 250 -21.72 10.73 12.12
N CYS A 251 -22.41 9.84 12.82
CA CYS A 251 -23.60 9.18 12.30
C CYS A 251 -24.87 9.76 12.92
N ALA A 252 -25.95 9.75 12.16
CA ALA A 252 -27.28 10.11 12.68
C ALA A 252 -27.68 9.21 13.86
N ALA A 253 -28.57 9.71 14.72
CA ALA A 253 -29.06 8.93 15.85
C ALA A 253 -29.64 7.58 15.37
N GLY A 254 -29.21 6.48 15.97
CA GLY A 254 -29.59 5.11 15.57
C GLY A 254 -28.68 4.47 14.51
N ALA A 255 -27.75 5.23 13.91
CA ALA A 255 -26.71 4.72 13.04
C ALA A 255 -25.37 4.56 13.79
N GLN A 256 -24.56 3.59 13.35
CA GLN A 256 -23.22 3.32 13.85
C GLN A 256 -22.21 3.40 12.72
N CYS A 257 -20.97 3.73 13.05
CA CYS A 257 -19.89 3.73 12.10
C CYS A 257 -19.33 2.32 11.95
N GLU A 258 -19.53 1.72 10.79
CA GLU A 258 -19.21 0.32 10.59
C GLU A 258 -18.29 0.11 9.39
N VAL A 259 -17.28 -0.76 9.55
CA VAL A 259 -16.44 -1.22 8.44
C VAL A 259 -17.26 -2.16 7.57
N LEU A 260 -17.53 -1.74 6.34
CA LEU A 260 -18.33 -2.49 5.39
C LEU A 260 -17.49 -3.55 4.64
N PRO A 261 -18.12 -4.53 3.96
CA PRO A 261 -17.41 -5.56 3.19
C PRO A 261 -16.48 -4.99 2.11
N GLU A 262 -16.77 -3.81 1.58
CA GLU A 262 -15.88 -3.08 0.65
C GLU A 262 -14.61 -2.51 1.31
N GLY A 263 -14.44 -2.66 2.62
CA GLY A 263 -13.27 -2.22 3.39
C GLY A 263 -13.27 -0.76 3.81
N SER A 264 -14.29 0.02 3.44
CA SER A 264 -14.50 1.39 3.94
C SER A 264 -15.47 1.42 5.10
N ALA A 265 -15.28 2.35 6.04
CA ALA A 265 -16.25 2.59 7.10
C ALA A 265 -17.31 3.61 6.67
N ALA A 266 -18.58 3.32 6.99
CA ALA A 266 -19.68 4.25 6.73
C ALA A 266 -20.77 4.14 7.80
N CYS A 267 -21.58 5.20 7.92
CA CYS A 267 -22.72 5.22 8.83
C CYS A 267 -23.83 4.28 8.33
N ALA A 268 -24.15 3.26 9.11
CA ALA A 268 -25.20 2.30 8.83
C ALA A 268 -26.14 2.16 10.04
N THR A 269 -27.45 2.07 9.79
CA THR A 269 -28.44 1.69 10.82
C THR A 269 -28.54 0.18 10.87
N LEU A 270 -28.73 -0.35 12.08
CA LEU A 270 -29.05 -1.77 12.25
C LEU A 270 -30.50 -2.03 11.83
N CYS A 271 -30.73 -3.19 11.22
CA CYS A 271 -32.04 -3.67 10.83
C CYS A 271 -32.18 -5.15 11.15
N GLY A 272 -33.42 -5.65 11.15
CA GLY A 272 -33.73 -6.98 11.64
C GLY A 272 -33.88 -6.97 13.16
N GLY A 273 -35.07 -7.37 13.64
CA GLY A 273 -35.31 -7.58 15.06
C GLY A 273 -34.55 -8.82 15.49
N GLY A 274 -33.37 -8.65 16.10
CA GLY A 274 -32.84 -9.71 16.94
C GLY A 274 -33.75 -9.85 18.16
N ASP A 275 -34.09 -11.09 18.53
CA ASP A 275 -34.88 -11.43 19.72
C ASP A 275 -34.25 -10.93 21.06
N ASP A 276 -33.08 -10.29 20.99
CA ASP A 276 -32.30 -9.76 22.12
C ASP A 276 -32.39 -8.22 22.29
N ALA A 277 -33.27 -7.53 21.56
CA ALA A 277 -33.50 -6.11 21.82
C ALA A 277 -34.11 -5.92 23.22
N PRO A 278 -33.49 -5.10 24.12
CA PRO A 278 -34.04 -4.89 25.45
C PRO A 278 -35.47 -4.33 25.34
N PRO A 279 -36.42 -4.82 26.14
CA PRO A 279 -37.80 -4.37 26.07
C PRO A 279 -37.85 -2.86 26.30
N SER A 280 -38.09 -2.11 25.22
CA SER A 280 -38.40 -0.69 25.29
C SER A 280 -39.80 -0.56 25.86
N ASP A 281 -39.88 -0.31 27.17
CA ASP A 281 -41.13 -0.06 27.85
C ASP A 281 -41.81 1.17 27.23
N GLN A 282 -43.06 0.98 26.76
CA GLN A 282 -44.11 2.00 26.54
C GLN A 282 -44.33 2.62 25.15
N THR A 283 -44.21 1.85 24.05
CA THR A 283 -44.94 2.20 22.81
C THR A 283 -45.64 0.97 22.25
N PRO A 284 -46.96 1.02 21.96
CA PRO A 284 -47.67 -0.12 21.38
C PRO A 284 -47.04 -0.52 20.04
N PRO A 285 -46.96 -1.84 19.74
CA PRO A 285 -46.37 -2.33 18.51
C PRO A 285 -47.31 -1.99 17.35
N ASP A 286 -46.97 -0.99 16.55
CA ASP A 286 -47.48 -0.94 15.19
C ASP A 286 -46.93 -2.18 14.46
N GLU A 287 -47.82 -3.05 13.98
CA GLU A 287 -47.53 -4.39 13.42
C GLU A 287 -46.63 -4.41 12.16
N ASP A 288 -46.12 -3.25 11.71
CA ASP A 288 -45.16 -3.11 10.61
C ASP A 288 -43.73 -2.75 11.06
N GLY A 289 -43.45 -2.77 12.38
CA GLY A 289 -42.21 -2.29 13.00
C GLY A 289 -40.93 -3.15 12.82
N ALA A 290 -40.82 -3.95 11.76
CA ALA A 290 -39.50 -4.48 11.39
C ALA A 290 -38.66 -3.30 10.89
N ALA A 291 -37.68 -2.86 11.69
CA ALA A 291 -36.77 -1.72 11.44
C ALA A 291 -36.56 -1.46 9.94
N GLN A 292 -37.45 -0.64 9.37
CA GLN A 292 -37.54 -0.48 7.94
C GLN A 292 -36.42 0.46 7.55
N CYS A 293 -35.55 -0.02 6.67
CA CYS A 293 -34.49 0.82 6.13
C CYS A 293 -35.10 2.02 5.41
N ALA A 294 -34.38 3.14 5.43
CA ALA A 294 -34.81 4.34 4.72
C ALA A 294 -35.00 4.04 3.21
N PRO A 295 -35.79 4.85 2.48
CA PRO A 295 -35.90 4.77 1.02
C PRO A 295 -34.53 4.60 0.33
N GLY A 296 -34.44 3.66 -0.61
CA GLY A 296 -33.21 3.30 -1.33
C GLY A 296 -32.27 2.33 -0.60
N PHE A 297 -32.63 1.88 0.61
CA PHE A 297 -31.85 0.94 1.42
C PHE A 297 -32.61 -0.34 1.68
N THR A 298 -31.88 -1.45 1.75
CA THR A 298 -32.39 -2.78 2.06
C THR A 298 -31.66 -3.37 3.25
N CYS A 299 -32.34 -4.23 4.00
CA CYS A 299 -31.71 -4.90 5.14
C CYS A 299 -30.78 -6.02 4.66
N GLN A 300 -29.48 -5.80 4.76
CA GLN A 300 -28.43 -6.72 4.33
C GLN A 300 -27.56 -7.06 5.54
N SER A 301 -27.57 -8.34 5.94
CA SER A 301 -26.76 -8.82 7.07
C SER A 301 -26.98 -8.02 8.37
N GLY A 302 -28.24 -7.64 8.63
CA GLY A 302 -28.62 -6.87 9.81
C GLY A 302 -28.31 -5.37 9.75
N ARG A 303 -27.98 -4.85 8.55
CA ARG A 303 -27.64 -3.43 8.32
C ARG A 303 -28.42 -2.86 7.16
N CYS A 304 -28.84 -1.61 7.27
CA CYS A 304 -29.42 -0.88 6.17
C CYS A 304 -28.34 -0.40 5.22
N LEU A 305 -28.17 -1.10 4.10
CA LEU A 305 -27.22 -0.79 3.05
C LEU A 305 -27.94 -0.47 1.73
N PRO A 306 -27.32 0.27 0.80
CA PRO A 306 -27.92 0.56 -0.50
C PRO A 306 -28.29 -0.73 -1.20
N ASP A 307 -29.42 -0.74 -1.91
CA ASP A 307 -29.87 -1.92 -2.64
C ASP A 307 -28.78 -2.49 -3.56
N ALA A 308 -28.38 -3.74 -3.28
CA ALA A 308 -27.32 -4.43 -3.98
C ALA A 308 -27.65 -4.70 -5.46
N ALA A 309 -28.92 -4.59 -5.87
CA ALA A 309 -29.29 -4.62 -7.29
C ALA A 309 -28.81 -3.38 -8.05
N ASN A 310 -28.73 -2.23 -7.36
CA ASN A 310 -28.44 -0.94 -7.97
C ASN A 310 -27.04 -0.41 -7.64
N PHE A 311 -26.50 -0.77 -6.48
CA PHE A 311 -25.28 -0.20 -5.94
C PHE A 311 -24.30 -1.27 -5.44
N ALA A 312 -23.03 -1.14 -5.84
CA ALA A 312 -21.92 -1.88 -5.25
C ALA A 312 -21.48 -1.27 -3.89
N GLY A 313 -22.41 -1.18 -2.94
CA GLY A 313 -22.17 -0.67 -1.58
C GLY A 313 -22.24 0.85 -1.40
N CYS A 314 -21.83 1.33 -0.24
CA CYS A 314 -21.94 2.75 0.13
C CYS A 314 -21.02 3.66 -0.70
N HIS A 315 -19.88 3.13 -1.19
CA HIS A 315 -19.02 3.90 -2.10
C HIS A 315 -19.76 4.28 -3.39
N ALA A 316 -20.49 3.35 -4.01
CA ALA A 316 -21.23 3.61 -5.25
C ALA A 316 -22.33 4.67 -5.06
N LEU A 317 -23.08 4.60 -3.96
CA LEU A 317 -24.10 5.58 -3.63
C LEU A 317 -23.52 7.02 -3.56
N ARG A 318 -22.33 7.19 -2.96
CA ARG A 318 -21.67 8.51 -2.88
C ARG A 318 -21.16 9.03 -4.23
N ARG A 319 -21.13 8.19 -5.26
CA ARG A 319 -20.78 8.57 -6.64
C ARG A 319 -22.01 8.93 -7.47
N MET A 320 -23.21 8.91 -6.89
CA MET A 320 -24.36 9.57 -7.52
C MET A 320 -24.02 11.05 -7.77
N ASP A 321 -24.53 11.57 -8.88
CA ASP A 321 -24.28 12.91 -9.41
C ASP A 321 -22.82 13.16 -9.86
N ALA A 322 -21.95 12.15 -9.85
CA ALA A 322 -20.62 12.26 -10.44
C ALA A 322 -20.71 12.54 -11.95
N PRO A 323 -19.79 13.34 -12.52
CA PRO A 323 -19.82 13.66 -13.94
C PRO A 323 -19.58 12.40 -14.79
N CYS A 324 -20.31 12.29 -15.89
CA CYS A 324 -20.23 11.15 -16.82
C CYS A 324 -20.40 11.56 -18.28
N THR A 325 -19.91 10.72 -19.18
CA THR A 325 -20.12 10.85 -20.64
C THR A 325 -21.09 9.79 -21.18
N ASP A 326 -21.22 8.65 -20.50
CA ASP A 326 -22.04 7.51 -20.85
C ASP A 326 -22.37 6.64 -19.62
N ASP A 327 -23.28 5.68 -19.79
CA ASP A 327 -23.70 4.74 -18.74
C ASP A 327 -22.53 3.86 -18.23
N ALA A 328 -21.59 3.51 -19.12
CA ALA A 328 -20.42 2.69 -18.77
C ALA A 328 -19.55 3.38 -17.70
N SER A 329 -19.39 4.70 -17.81
CA SER A 329 -18.70 5.51 -16.80
C SER A 329 -19.35 5.40 -15.41
N CYS A 330 -20.68 5.30 -15.34
CA CYS A 330 -21.40 5.13 -14.07
C CYS A 330 -21.27 3.71 -13.51
N HIS A 331 -21.23 2.70 -14.38
CA HIS A 331 -20.98 1.32 -13.99
C HIS A 331 -19.58 1.14 -13.39
N GLU A 332 -18.56 1.78 -13.96
CA GLU A 332 -17.19 1.80 -13.42
C GLU A 332 -17.11 2.44 -12.02
N LEU A 333 -18.03 3.34 -11.69
CA LEU A 333 -18.16 3.94 -10.36
C LEU A 333 -18.94 3.06 -9.36
N GLY A 334 -19.44 1.91 -9.79
CA GLY A 334 -20.15 0.93 -8.97
C GLY A 334 -21.67 1.06 -8.96
N LEU A 335 -22.26 1.91 -9.81
CA LEU A 335 -23.71 1.94 -10.04
C LEU A 335 -24.04 0.85 -11.07
N LEU A 336 -24.52 -0.31 -10.62
CA LEU A 336 -24.62 -1.53 -11.45
C LEU A 336 -25.56 -1.36 -12.66
N GLU A 337 -26.61 -0.56 -12.50
CA GLU A 337 -27.51 -0.13 -13.58
C GLU A 337 -27.45 1.39 -13.80
N GLY A 338 -26.32 2.01 -13.46
CA GLY A 338 -26.13 3.45 -13.49
C GLY A 338 -26.38 4.07 -14.86
N ARG A 339 -27.10 5.19 -14.89
CA ARG A 339 -27.41 5.95 -16.11
C ARG A 339 -26.71 7.30 -16.09
N CYS A 340 -26.20 7.72 -17.24
CA CYS A 340 -25.68 9.07 -17.42
C CYS A 340 -26.79 9.99 -17.93
N VAL A 341 -27.36 10.80 -17.03
CA VAL A 341 -28.46 11.71 -17.35
C VAL A 341 -28.00 13.14 -17.13
N SER A 342 -28.07 13.95 -18.20
CA SER A 342 -27.62 15.36 -18.17
C SER A 342 -26.17 15.53 -17.72
N GLY A 343 -25.31 14.55 -18.04
CA GLY A 343 -23.89 14.56 -17.69
C GLY A 343 -23.58 14.17 -16.24
N ALA A 344 -24.55 13.61 -15.51
CA ALA A 344 -24.38 13.15 -14.14
C ALA A 344 -24.88 11.71 -13.94
N CYS A 345 -24.17 10.91 -13.13
CA CYS A 345 -24.54 9.54 -12.83
C CYS A 345 -25.76 9.46 -11.91
N THR A 346 -26.73 8.63 -12.27
CA THR A 346 -27.93 8.35 -11.47
C THR A 346 -28.27 6.85 -11.50
N ALA A 347 -29.22 6.41 -10.68
CA ALA A 347 -29.73 5.04 -10.64
C ALA A 347 -31.18 4.99 -11.16
N PRO A 348 -31.60 3.90 -11.82
CA PRO A 348 -32.98 3.71 -12.22
C PRO A 348 -33.88 3.54 -11.00
N CYS A 349 -35.17 3.84 -11.15
CA CYS A 349 -36.15 3.70 -10.08
C CYS A 349 -37.54 3.40 -10.64
N ALA A 350 -38.37 2.73 -9.84
CA ALA A 350 -39.79 2.56 -10.10
C ALA A 350 -40.63 3.54 -9.27
N THR A 351 -40.19 3.86 -8.05
CA THR A 351 -40.87 4.71 -7.08
C THR A 351 -39.88 5.59 -6.33
N ASP A 352 -40.40 6.61 -5.62
CA ASP A 352 -39.57 7.45 -4.74
C ASP A 352 -38.91 6.63 -3.61
N LEU A 353 -39.44 5.45 -3.27
CA LEU A 353 -38.87 4.56 -2.26
C LEU A 353 -37.59 3.88 -2.71
N ASP A 354 -37.30 3.85 -4.01
CA ASP A 354 -36.05 3.28 -4.55
C ASP A 354 -34.91 4.30 -4.50
N CYS A 355 -35.24 5.58 -4.28
CA CYS A 355 -34.29 6.67 -4.36
C CYS A 355 -33.70 7.03 -2.98
N PRO A 356 -32.37 6.95 -2.81
CA PRO A 356 -31.72 7.19 -1.54
C PRO A 356 -31.62 8.69 -1.19
N GLY A 357 -31.80 8.98 0.10
CA GLY A 357 -31.68 10.33 0.67
C GLY A 357 -32.87 11.23 0.34
N SER A 358 -32.61 12.43 -0.17
CA SER A 358 -33.63 13.40 -0.58
C SER A 358 -34.04 13.31 -2.06
N ARG A 359 -33.59 12.26 -2.76
CA ARG A 359 -33.83 12.07 -4.20
C ARG A 359 -35.25 11.55 -4.46
N ARG A 360 -35.76 11.83 -5.65
CA ARG A 360 -37.07 11.38 -6.12
C ARG A 360 -36.97 10.70 -7.48
N CYS A 361 -37.94 9.85 -7.77
CA CYS A 361 -37.98 9.07 -8.99
C CYS A 361 -38.69 9.83 -10.11
N VAL A 362 -37.92 10.44 -11.02
CA VAL A 362 -38.40 11.35 -12.06
C VAL A 362 -38.21 10.78 -13.46
N ASP A 363 -39.08 11.17 -14.40
CA ASP A 363 -38.96 10.80 -15.81
C ASP A 363 -37.81 11.57 -16.49
N SER A 364 -36.95 10.84 -17.21
CA SER A 364 -35.85 11.40 -17.99
C SER A 364 -35.79 10.79 -19.40
N SER A 365 -34.88 11.29 -20.24
CA SER A 365 -34.62 10.68 -21.56
C SER A 365 -34.12 9.24 -21.50
N ALA A 366 -33.61 8.77 -20.35
CA ALA A 366 -33.13 7.42 -20.13
C ALA A 366 -34.13 6.54 -19.35
N GLY A 367 -35.38 6.99 -19.19
CA GLY A 367 -36.39 6.36 -18.33
C GLY A 367 -36.47 7.02 -16.95
N ARG A 368 -37.08 6.32 -15.99
CA ARG A 368 -37.24 6.83 -14.62
C ARG A 368 -35.97 6.65 -13.80
N VAL A 369 -35.46 7.75 -13.25
CA VAL A 369 -34.18 7.82 -12.55
C VAL A 369 -34.26 8.64 -11.27
N CYS A 370 -33.36 8.39 -10.33
CA CYS A 370 -33.28 9.14 -9.07
C CYS A 370 -32.58 10.49 -9.23
N GLN A 371 -33.32 11.58 -9.06
CA GLN A 371 -32.76 12.93 -9.15
C GLN A 371 -32.95 13.69 -7.82
N ALA A 372 -32.00 14.58 -7.48
CA ALA A 372 -32.14 15.45 -6.32
C ALA A 372 -33.41 16.31 -6.44
N GLY A 373 -34.22 16.37 -5.38
CA GLY A 373 -35.39 17.24 -5.33
C GLY A 373 -34.95 18.71 -5.38
N THR A 374 -35.39 19.44 -6.40
CA THR A 374 -35.17 20.90 -6.54
C THR A 374 -35.97 21.69 -5.53
#